data_AF-A0A1H5RRI9-F1
#
_entry.id   AF-A0A1H5RRI9-F1
#
_cell.length_a   1.000
_cell.length_b   1.000
_cell.length_c   1.000
_cell.angle_alpha   90.00
_cell.angle_beta   90.00
_cell.angle_gamma   90.00
#
_symmetry.space_group_name_H-M   'P 1'
#
loop_
_entity.id
_entity.type
_entity.pdbx_description
1 polymer ?
#
loop_
_entity_poly.entity_id
_entity_poly.type
_entity_poly.pdbx_seq_one_letter_code
_entity_poly.pdbx_strand_id
1 'polypeptide(L)'
;MKKVSKFLAVLMALVMTCASLTACGSSASLSKAFTCGNSFYIDAIGWYSSDVVTLKVNSDNTYELTYQEHIFGTTDPGVKGLRTVVYTGKCTSAASADGWATHVDYTLQPADRIYFEQHEKGYGRSNIAGHCVLDTANWTDDMKEIVDPENGAMDGKEFLSKYAETLTITVEDPSLDPEDVSLGYRIITMPEIKLITEA
;
A
#
# COMPACT_ATOMS: atom_id res chain seq x y z
N MET A 1 -1.02 25.43 24.78
CA MET A 1 -0.80 23.97 24.60
C MET A 1 -1.68 23.33 23.51
N LYS A 2 -2.98 23.65 23.37
CA LYS A 2 -3.86 23.06 22.33
C LYS A 2 -3.53 23.38 20.85
N LYS A 3 -2.81 24.48 20.57
CA LYS A 3 -2.44 24.89 19.20
C LYS A 3 -1.18 24.19 18.69
N VAL A 4 -0.30 23.74 19.58
CA VAL A 4 0.96 23.06 19.25
C VAL A 4 0.70 21.61 18.84
N SER A 5 -0.27 20.92 19.44
CA SER A 5 -0.58 19.52 19.07
C SER A 5 -1.24 19.40 17.70
N LYS A 6 -2.02 20.39 17.26
CA LYS A 6 -2.59 20.41 15.90
C LYS A 6 -1.51 20.64 14.83
N PHE A 7 -0.54 21.50 15.13
CA PHE A 7 0.60 21.75 14.24
C PHE A 7 1.50 20.52 14.13
N LEU A 8 1.74 19.82 15.25
CA LEU A 8 2.53 18.60 15.27
C LEU A 8 1.84 17.41 14.56
N ALA A 9 0.51 17.29 14.69
CA ALA A 9 -0.27 16.28 13.98
C ALA A 9 -0.28 16.51 12.46
N VAL A 10 -0.40 17.77 12.02
CA VAL A 10 -0.27 18.15 10.61
C VAL A 10 1.16 17.93 10.12
N LEU A 11 2.17 18.19 10.95
CA LEU A 11 3.58 17.97 10.60
C LEU A 11 3.92 16.47 10.48
N MET A 12 3.40 15.62 11.36
CA MET A 12 3.58 14.16 11.25
C MET A 12 2.84 13.57 10.05
N ALA A 13 1.63 14.06 9.76
CA ALA A 13 0.94 13.71 8.53
C ALA A 13 1.75 14.13 7.30
N LEU A 14 2.34 15.34 7.31
CA LEU A 14 3.20 15.84 6.24
C LEU A 14 4.49 15.01 6.09
N VAL A 15 5.11 14.58 7.19
CA VAL A 15 6.34 13.76 7.14
C VAL A 15 6.05 12.37 6.56
N MET A 16 4.90 11.77 6.87
CA MET A 16 4.46 10.53 6.22
C MET A 16 4.11 10.76 4.73
N THR A 17 3.55 11.92 4.36
CA THR A 17 3.31 12.26 2.94
C THR A 17 4.61 12.58 2.19
N CYS A 18 5.60 13.15 2.86
CA CYS A 18 6.91 13.47 2.27
C CYS A 18 7.81 12.24 2.13
N ALA A 19 7.67 11.23 2.98
CA ALA A 19 8.35 9.95 2.83
C ALA A 19 7.89 9.21 1.55
N SER A 20 6.62 9.31 1.17
CA SER A 20 6.13 8.86 -0.15
C SER A 20 6.62 9.72 -1.32
N LEU A 21 6.91 11.02 -1.10
CA LEU A 21 7.32 11.94 -2.16
C LEU A 21 8.81 11.87 -2.54
N THR A 22 9.62 11.07 -1.83
CA THR A 22 11.08 10.99 -2.10
C THR A 22 11.46 9.76 -2.94
N ALA A 23 10.48 9.03 -3.49
CA ALA A 23 10.75 7.79 -4.23
C ALA A 23 10.87 7.92 -5.76
N CYS A 24 10.53 9.06 -6.37
CA CYS A 24 10.74 9.27 -7.80
C CYS A 24 11.17 10.72 -8.07
N GLY A 25 12.29 10.90 -8.78
CA GLY A 25 12.69 12.18 -9.36
C GLY A 25 11.78 12.63 -10.52
N SER A 26 10.49 12.31 -10.47
CA SER A 26 9.48 12.77 -11.43
C SER A 26 8.76 13.98 -10.85
N SER A 27 8.75 15.08 -11.61
CA SER A 27 7.98 16.29 -11.33
C SER A 27 6.49 16.14 -11.66
N ALA A 28 6.01 14.91 -11.89
CA ALA A 28 4.63 14.66 -12.26
C ALA A 28 3.68 14.95 -11.10
N SER A 29 2.62 15.69 -11.38
CA SER A 29 1.57 15.94 -10.41
C SER A 29 0.64 14.72 -10.29
N LEU A 30 0.11 14.51 -9.09
CA LEU A 30 -0.99 13.57 -8.85
C LEU A 30 -2.16 13.90 -9.78
N SER A 31 -2.66 12.90 -10.50
CA SER A 31 -3.85 13.02 -11.35
C SER A 31 -5.09 12.56 -10.61
N LYS A 32 -5.09 11.32 -10.10
CA LYS A 32 -6.24 10.70 -9.42
C LYS A 32 -5.75 9.82 -8.27
N ALA A 33 -6.60 9.66 -7.26
CA ALA A 33 -6.37 8.76 -6.14
C ALA A 33 -7.65 7.98 -5.85
N PHE A 34 -7.57 6.66 -5.87
CA PHE A 34 -8.69 5.74 -5.67
C PHE A 34 -8.44 4.92 -4.42
N THR A 35 -9.45 4.71 -3.59
CA THR A 35 -9.30 3.99 -2.32
C THR A 35 -10.35 2.89 -2.18
N CYS A 36 -9.97 1.76 -1.59
CA CYS A 36 -10.91 0.83 -0.97
C CYS A 36 -10.34 0.37 0.38
N GLY A 37 -11.18 -0.24 1.19
CA GLY A 37 -10.72 -0.87 2.41
C GLY A 37 -11.72 -1.88 2.92
N ASN A 38 -11.24 -2.78 3.75
CA ASN A 38 -12.02 -3.76 4.44
C ASN A 38 -11.67 -3.76 5.92
N SER A 39 -12.59 -4.18 6.76
CA SER A 39 -12.31 -4.40 8.17
C SER A 39 -13.04 -5.63 8.64
N PHE A 40 -12.35 -6.51 9.36
CA PHE A 40 -12.94 -7.72 9.91
C PHE A 40 -12.54 -7.91 11.36
N TYR A 41 -13.42 -8.58 12.10
CA TYR A 41 -13.21 -8.91 13.49
C TYR A 41 -12.51 -10.26 13.62
N ILE A 42 -11.48 -10.31 14.45
CA ILE A 42 -10.70 -11.49 14.77
C ILE A 42 -11.24 -12.07 16.08
N ASP A 43 -12.28 -12.91 15.98
CA ASP A 43 -13.00 -13.48 17.11
C ASP A 43 -12.10 -14.13 18.16
N ALA A 44 -11.04 -14.83 17.71
CA ALA A 44 -10.16 -15.60 18.58
C ALA A 44 -9.43 -14.75 19.65
N ILE A 45 -9.15 -13.48 19.35
CA ILE A 45 -8.45 -12.56 20.26
C ILE A 45 -9.27 -11.33 20.62
N GLY A 46 -10.40 -11.12 19.93
CA GLY A 46 -11.34 -10.03 20.13
C GLY A 46 -10.89 -8.70 19.53
N TRP A 47 -10.23 -8.76 18.37
CA TRP A 47 -9.53 -7.63 17.74
C TRP A 47 -10.10 -7.31 16.37
N TYR A 48 -9.64 -6.23 15.75
CA TYR A 48 -9.95 -5.88 14.37
C TYR A 48 -8.69 -5.89 13.54
N SER A 49 -8.78 -6.39 12.30
CA SER A 49 -7.87 -6.02 11.22
C SER A 49 -8.57 -5.06 10.30
N SER A 50 -7.89 -3.99 9.90
CA SER A 50 -8.38 -3.02 8.95
C SER A 50 -7.34 -2.81 7.86
N ASP A 51 -7.75 -3.10 6.64
CA ASP A 51 -6.89 -3.07 5.46
C ASP A 51 -7.39 -1.94 4.56
N VAL A 52 -6.48 -1.10 4.09
CA VAL A 52 -6.79 0.01 3.18
C VAL A 52 -5.83 -0.07 2.01
N VAL A 53 -6.37 -0.04 0.79
CA VAL A 53 -5.59 0.06 -0.43
C VAL A 53 -5.90 1.39 -1.11
N THR A 54 -4.85 2.16 -1.40
CA THR A 54 -4.93 3.41 -2.15
C THR A 54 -4.07 3.32 -3.40
N LEU A 55 -4.69 3.50 -4.56
CA LEU A 55 -3.98 3.67 -5.84
C LEU A 55 -3.93 5.16 -6.19
N LYS A 56 -2.73 5.73 -6.25
CA LYS A 56 -2.47 7.05 -6.80
C LYS A 56 -1.89 6.90 -8.20
N VAL A 57 -2.44 7.67 -9.14
CA VAL A 57 -1.95 7.73 -10.52
C VAL A 57 -1.50 9.16 -10.80
N ASN A 58 -0.28 9.30 -11.29
CA ASN A 58 0.31 10.58 -11.67
C ASN A 58 0.05 10.89 -13.15
N SER A 59 0.19 12.16 -13.50
CA SER A 59 -0.01 12.68 -14.87
C SER A 59 0.92 12.10 -15.93
N ASP A 60 2.03 11.46 -15.54
CA ASP A 60 3.01 10.82 -16.42
C ASP A 60 2.82 9.29 -16.54
N ASN A 61 1.68 8.76 -16.09
CA ASN A 61 1.38 7.34 -16.02
C ASN A 61 2.30 6.54 -15.07
N THR A 62 2.88 7.19 -14.07
CA THR A 62 3.43 6.48 -12.91
C THR A 62 2.36 6.27 -11.85
N TYR A 63 2.55 5.26 -11.00
CA TYR A 63 1.63 4.95 -9.92
C TYR A 63 2.34 4.80 -8.57
N GLU A 64 1.57 4.99 -7.51
CA GLU A 64 1.86 4.56 -6.15
C GLU A 64 0.67 3.73 -5.65
N LEU A 65 0.88 2.45 -5.37
CA LEU A 65 -0.11 1.57 -4.75
C LEU A 65 0.30 1.36 -3.30
N THR A 66 -0.48 1.91 -2.38
CA THR A 66 -0.26 1.77 -0.93
C THR A 66 -1.24 0.76 -0.36
N TYR A 67 -0.73 -0.24 0.35
CA TYR A 67 -1.48 -1.10 1.26
C TYR A 67 -1.15 -0.71 2.71
N GLN A 68 -2.17 -0.54 3.54
CA GLN A 68 -2.00 -0.32 4.97
C GLN A 68 -2.88 -1.30 5.75
N GLU A 69 -2.29 -2.03 6.68
CA GLU A 69 -2.99 -2.94 7.60
C GLU A 69 -2.77 -2.48 9.03
N HIS A 70 -3.88 -2.41 9.76
CA HIS A 70 -3.93 -2.05 11.17
C HIS A 70 -4.62 -3.17 11.95
N ILE A 71 -3.85 -3.85 12.79
CA ILE A 71 -4.35 -4.85 13.74
C ILE A 71 -4.44 -4.20 15.12
N PHE A 72 -5.65 -4.10 15.68
CA PHE A 72 -5.87 -3.40 16.96
C PHE A 72 -7.01 -4.01 17.79
N GLY A 73 -6.91 -3.87 19.12
CA GLY A 73 -7.92 -4.34 20.06
C GLY A 73 -7.70 -3.81 21.48
N THR A 74 -8.52 -4.27 22.42
CA THR A 74 -8.57 -3.74 23.81
C THR A 74 -7.93 -4.65 24.84
N THR A 75 -7.72 -5.93 24.53
CA THR A 75 -7.36 -6.98 25.49
C THR A 75 -5.86 -7.19 25.66
N ASP A 76 -5.02 -6.72 24.72
CA ASP A 76 -3.55 -6.79 24.81
C ASP A 76 -2.85 -5.71 23.96
N PRO A 77 -2.72 -4.47 24.43
CA PRO A 77 -2.16 -3.38 23.62
C PRO A 77 -0.73 -3.65 23.11
N GLY A 78 -0.04 -4.67 23.62
CA GLY A 78 1.27 -5.09 23.14
C GLY A 78 1.26 -5.89 21.83
N VAL A 79 0.11 -6.37 21.34
CA VAL A 79 -0.02 -7.26 20.17
C VAL A 79 -0.52 -6.50 18.91
N LYS A 80 -0.59 -5.17 18.98
CA LYS A 80 -0.94 -4.33 17.82
C LYS A 80 0.01 -4.57 16.65
N GLY A 81 -0.47 -4.29 15.46
CA GLY A 81 0.29 -4.42 14.22
C GLY A 81 -0.03 -3.24 13.32
N LEU A 82 1.02 -2.63 12.78
CA LEU A 82 0.92 -1.72 11.66
C LEU A 82 1.84 -2.22 10.54
N ARG A 83 1.29 -2.38 9.34
CA ARG A 83 2.06 -2.74 8.15
C ARG A 83 1.70 -1.77 7.03
N THR A 84 2.71 -1.18 6.40
CA THR A 84 2.54 -0.35 5.21
C THR A 84 3.39 -0.94 4.09
N VAL A 85 2.81 -1.12 2.91
CA VAL A 85 3.52 -1.52 1.71
C VAL A 85 3.22 -0.51 0.61
N VAL A 86 4.26 -0.03 -0.06
CA VAL A 86 4.16 0.93 -1.16
C VAL A 86 4.87 0.36 -2.37
N TYR A 87 4.11 0.16 -3.44
CA TYR A 87 4.62 -0.19 -4.75
C TYR A 87 4.65 1.07 -5.61
N THR A 88 5.76 1.31 -6.30
CA THR A 88 5.84 2.39 -7.29
C THR A 88 6.34 1.86 -8.62
N GLY A 89 5.76 2.36 -9.71
CA GLY A 89 6.13 1.93 -11.06
C GLY A 89 5.31 2.65 -12.13
N LYS A 90 5.19 2.01 -13.30
CA LYS A 90 4.41 2.52 -14.43
C LYS A 90 3.08 1.80 -14.57
N CYS A 91 2.06 2.52 -15.01
CA CYS A 91 0.76 1.95 -15.29
C CYS A 91 0.26 2.34 -16.68
N THR A 92 -0.75 1.64 -17.14
CA THR A 92 -1.58 2.03 -18.28
C THR A 92 -3.04 1.99 -17.86
N SER A 93 -3.91 2.68 -18.59
CA SER A 93 -5.36 2.67 -18.33
C SER A 93 -6.15 2.34 -19.60
N ALA A 94 -7.28 1.66 -19.40
CA ALA A 94 -8.27 1.39 -20.43
C ALA A 94 -9.68 1.44 -19.81
N ALA A 95 -10.70 1.65 -20.63
CA ALA A 95 -12.08 1.47 -20.17
C ALA A 95 -12.27 0.03 -19.67
N SER A 96 -12.97 -0.14 -18.55
CA SER A 96 -13.18 -1.47 -17.99
C SER A 96 -14.06 -2.34 -18.89
N ALA A 97 -13.78 -3.65 -18.91
CA ALA A 97 -14.55 -4.62 -19.68
C ALA A 97 -15.87 -5.04 -19.00
N ASP A 98 -16.16 -4.53 -17.81
CA ASP A 98 -17.33 -4.91 -17.01
C ASP A 98 -18.65 -4.26 -17.45
N GLY A 99 -18.61 -3.38 -18.46
CA GLY A 99 -19.76 -2.73 -19.06
C GLY A 99 -20.19 -1.42 -18.41
N TRP A 100 -19.49 -0.96 -17.36
CA TRP A 100 -19.76 0.32 -16.72
C TRP A 100 -18.90 1.42 -17.34
N ALA A 101 -19.55 2.43 -17.93
CA ALA A 101 -18.85 3.53 -18.62
C ALA A 101 -17.98 4.39 -17.70
N THR A 102 -18.25 4.35 -16.39
CA THR A 102 -17.54 5.09 -15.34
C THR A 102 -16.41 4.29 -14.71
N HIS A 103 -16.18 3.05 -15.19
CA HIS A 103 -15.12 2.18 -14.68
C HIS A 103 -13.90 2.18 -15.59
N VAL A 104 -12.73 2.24 -14.97
CA VAL A 104 -11.42 2.25 -15.64
C VAL A 104 -10.56 1.13 -15.07
N ASP A 105 -9.93 0.35 -15.93
CA ASP A 105 -8.92 -0.64 -15.55
C ASP A 105 -7.53 -0.01 -15.62
N TYR A 106 -6.88 0.12 -14.47
CA TYR A 106 -5.46 0.48 -14.39
C TYR A 106 -4.60 -0.79 -14.34
N THR A 107 -3.81 -1.03 -15.39
CA THR A 107 -2.84 -2.13 -15.41
C THR A 107 -1.49 -1.61 -14.93
N LEU A 108 -1.14 -1.98 -13.71
CA LEU A 108 0.12 -1.69 -13.05
C LEU A 108 1.18 -2.67 -13.56
N GLN A 109 2.24 -2.16 -14.15
CA GLN A 109 3.41 -2.96 -14.48
C GLN A 109 4.15 -3.38 -13.20
N PRO A 110 5.00 -4.43 -13.26
CA PRO A 110 5.89 -4.78 -12.17
C PRO A 110 6.53 -3.54 -11.57
N ALA A 111 6.39 -3.38 -10.26
CA ALA A 111 6.92 -2.22 -9.55
C ALA A 111 8.44 -2.10 -9.73
N ASP A 112 8.90 -0.87 -9.92
CA ASP A 112 10.33 -0.54 -9.93
C ASP A 112 10.89 -0.50 -8.49
N ARG A 113 10.01 -0.26 -7.50
CA ARG A 113 10.35 -0.24 -6.08
C ARG A 113 9.21 -0.78 -5.22
N ILE A 114 9.59 -1.54 -4.18
CA ILE A 114 8.73 -1.86 -3.05
C ILE A 114 9.37 -1.24 -1.81
N TYR A 115 8.59 -0.43 -1.10
CA TYR A 115 8.87 -0.01 0.27
C TYR A 115 7.92 -0.75 1.21
N PHE A 116 8.44 -1.37 2.24
CA PHE A 116 7.69 -2.13 3.22
C PHE A 116 8.13 -1.71 4.60
N GLU A 117 7.19 -1.41 5.48
CA GLU A 117 7.44 -1.21 6.90
C GLU A 117 6.45 -1.99 7.72
N GLN A 118 6.96 -2.56 8.82
CA GLN A 118 6.18 -3.34 9.74
C GLN A 118 6.57 -2.96 11.17
N HIS A 119 5.56 -2.68 11.97
CA HIS A 119 5.70 -2.24 13.35
C HIS A 119 4.77 -3.01 14.27
N GLU A 120 5.13 -2.94 15.56
CA GLU A 120 4.45 -3.60 16.66
C GLU A 120 4.50 -5.15 16.57
N LYS A 121 3.86 -5.86 17.50
CA LYS A 121 4.09 -7.31 17.69
C LYS A 121 3.06 -8.20 16.99
N GLY A 122 2.09 -7.61 16.28
CA GLY A 122 1.04 -8.33 15.56
C GLY A 122 1.57 -9.32 14.51
N TYR A 123 2.82 -9.13 14.08
CA TYR A 123 3.49 -9.90 13.02
C TYR A 123 4.61 -10.78 13.56
N GLY A 124 4.51 -11.28 14.79
CA GLY A 124 5.55 -12.15 15.37
C GLY A 124 5.64 -13.55 14.75
N ARG A 125 4.68 -13.95 13.91
CA ARG A 125 4.59 -15.28 13.27
C ARG A 125 4.39 -15.22 11.75
N SER A 126 4.53 -14.05 11.16
CA SER A 126 4.51 -13.87 9.70
C SER A 126 5.84 -14.36 9.10
N ASN A 127 5.85 -14.65 7.81
CA ASN A 127 7.06 -15.06 7.08
C ASN A 127 8.11 -13.93 7.10
N ILE A 128 7.67 -12.67 7.04
CA ILE A 128 8.48 -11.50 7.39
C ILE A 128 8.12 -11.09 8.81
N ALA A 129 8.82 -11.64 9.81
CA ALA A 129 8.46 -11.49 11.21
C ALA A 129 9.02 -10.20 11.86
N GLY A 130 8.27 -9.65 12.81
CA GLY A 130 8.75 -8.63 13.73
C GLY A 130 8.81 -7.22 13.15
N HIS A 131 9.66 -6.37 13.75
CA HIS A 131 9.80 -4.98 13.33
C HIS A 131 10.84 -4.86 12.23
N CYS A 132 10.45 -4.38 11.05
CA CYS A 132 11.39 -4.22 9.96
C CYS A 132 10.97 -3.12 8.99
N VAL A 133 11.96 -2.69 8.21
CA VAL A 133 11.79 -1.83 7.05
C VAL A 133 12.59 -2.45 5.92
N LEU A 134 11.93 -2.68 4.78
CA LEU A 134 12.55 -3.17 3.56
C LEU A 134 12.37 -2.10 2.48
N ASP A 135 13.44 -1.82 1.75
CA ASP A 135 13.40 -0.89 0.64
C ASP A 135 14.22 -1.43 -0.51
N THR A 136 13.57 -1.87 -1.58
CA THR A 136 14.26 -2.46 -2.73
C THR A 136 15.16 -1.45 -3.46
N ALA A 137 14.95 -0.15 -3.27
CA ALA A 137 15.85 0.89 -3.79
C ALA A 137 17.12 1.08 -2.95
N ASN A 138 17.09 0.70 -1.67
CA ASN A 138 18.18 0.88 -0.70
C ASN A 138 18.47 -0.42 0.04
N TRP A 139 18.60 -1.52 -0.71
CA TRP A 139 18.72 -2.87 -0.16
C TRP A 139 20.03 -3.07 0.62
N THR A 140 19.95 -3.67 1.81
CA THR A 140 21.10 -3.95 2.69
C THR A 140 21.22 -5.44 3.00
N ASP A 141 22.34 -5.87 3.58
CA ASP A 141 22.51 -7.26 4.03
C ASP A 141 21.56 -7.60 5.18
N ASP A 142 21.30 -6.68 6.11
CA ASP A 142 20.29 -6.85 7.17
C ASP A 142 18.89 -7.16 6.59
N MET A 143 18.53 -6.54 5.46
CA MET A 143 17.25 -6.83 4.78
C MET A 143 17.22 -8.26 4.23
N LYS A 144 18.34 -8.80 3.75
CA LYS A 144 18.43 -10.20 3.28
C LYS A 144 18.18 -11.17 4.42
N GLU A 145 18.79 -10.93 5.58
CA GLU A 145 18.60 -11.76 6.78
C GLU A 145 17.14 -11.74 7.27
N ILE A 146 16.42 -10.63 7.07
CA ILE A 146 15.01 -10.52 7.43
C ILE A 146 14.11 -11.36 6.50
N VAL A 147 14.35 -11.33 5.18
CA VAL A 147 13.45 -11.96 4.20
C VAL A 147 13.81 -13.42 3.87
N ASP A 148 15.04 -13.83 4.16
CA ASP A 148 15.56 -15.17 3.95
C ASP A 148 16.59 -15.53 5.04
N PRO A 149 16.14 -15.70 6.30
CA PRO A 149 17.04 -15.95 7.44
C PRO A 149 17.80 -17.27 7.36
N GLU A 150 17.31 -18.24 6.57
CA GLU A 150 17.92 -19.57 6.47
C GLU A 150 18.97 -19.68 5.36
N ASN A 151 18.78 -19.00 4.22
CA ASN A 151 19.70 -19.10 3.09
C ASN A 151 20.45 -17.78 2.78
N GLY A 152 19.93 -16.63 3.24
CA GLY A 152 20.53 -15.31 3.06
C GLY A 152 20.72 -14.89 1.60
N ALA A 153 20.02 -15.54 0.67
CA ALA A 153 20.26 -15.41 -0.76
C ALA A 153 19.41 -14.31 -1.41
N MET A 154 18.21 -14.07 -0.88
CA MET A 154 17.24 -13.15 -1.51
C MET A 154 17.73 -11.70 -1.54
N ASP A 155 18.13 -11.22 -2.71
CA ASP A 155 18.45 -9.83 -2.94
C ASP A 155 17.22 -8.98 -3.32
N GLY A 156 17.38 -7.65 -3.38
CA GLY A 156 16.26 -6.74 -3.70
C GLY A 156 15.66 -6.93 -5.09
N LYS A 157 16.43 -7.43 -6.07
CA LYS A 157 15.91 -7.73 -7.42
C LYS A 157 15.12 -9.02 -7.43
N GLU A 158 15.56 -10.02 -6.69
CA GLU A 158 14.83 -11.27 -6.49
C GLU A 158 13.53 -11.01 -5.71
N PHE A 159 13.58 -10.15 -4.69
CA PHE A 159 12.39 -9.71 -3.95
C PHE A 159 11.38 -9.01 -4.88
N LEU A 160 11.81 -8.06 -5.71
CA LEU A 160 10.96 -7.43 -6.73
C LEU A 160 10.40 -8.47 -7.71
N SER A 161 11.24 -9.37 -8.23
CA SER A 161 10.80 -10.39 -9.18
C SER A 161 9.75 -11.34 -8.58
N LYS A 162 9.81 -11.59 -7.26
CA LYS A 162 8.86 -12.44 -6.56
C LYS A 162 7.53 -11.73 -6.26
N TYR A 163 7.57 -10.46 -5.86
CA TYR A 163 6.42 -9.77 -5.25
C TYR A 163 5.87 -8.58 -6.05
N ALA A 164 6.56 -8.12 -7.09
CA ALA A 164 6.15 -7.00 -7.94
C ALA A 164 5.49 -7.53 -9.23
N GLU A 165 4.36 -8.22 -9.12
CA GLU A 165 3.66 -8.77 -10.29
C GLU A 165 2.84 -7.71 -11.04
N THR A 166 2.50 -8.00 -12.29
CA THR A 166 1.53 -7.18 -13.03
C THR A 166 0.16 -7.33 -12.37
N LEU A 167 -0.49 -6.19 -12.08
CA LEU A 167 -1.77 -6.16 -11.39
C LEU A 167 -2.73 -5.23 -12.12
N THR A 168 -3.95 -5.69 -12.40
CA THR A 168 -5.01 -4.85 -12.94
C THR A 168 -5.98 -4.49 -11.83
N ILE A 169 -6.22 -3.19 -11.65
CA ILE A 169 -7.15 -2.64 -10.65
C ILE A 169 -8.27 -1.88 -11.37
N THR A 170 -9.51 -2.34 -11.21
CA THR A 170 -10.69 -1.63 -11.69
C THR A 170 -11.12 -0.58 -10.67
N VAL A 171 -11.35 0.64 -11.15
CA VAL A 171 -11.75 1.78 -10.32
C VAL A 171 -13.01 2.44 -10.86
N GLU A 172 -13.79 3.05 -9.96
CA GLU A 172 -14.85 3.98 -10.30
C GLU A 172 -14.29 5.40 -10.38
N ASP A 173 -14.66 6.12 -11.44
CA ASP A 173 -14.16 7.46 -11.72
C ASP A 173 -15.31 8.45 -11.97
N PRO A 174 -15.66 9.28 -10.97
CA PRO A 174 -16.77 10.23 -11.09
C PRO A 174 -16.50 11.34 -12.12
N SER A 175 -15.24 11.53 -12.58
CA SER A 175 -14.96 12.51 -13.63
C SER A 175 -15.47 12.08 -15.01
N LEU A 176 -15.83 10.80 -15.19
CA LEU A 176 -16.37 10.27 -16.44
C LEU A 176 -17.88 10.50 -16.59
N ASP A 177 -18.59 10.72 -15.48
CA ASP A 177 -19.99 11.18 -15.47
C ASP A 177 -20.19 12.21 -14.33
N PRO A 178 -19.90 13.50 -14.60
CA PRO A 178 -19.96 14.54 -13.57
C PRO A 178 -21.37 14.83 -13.01
N GLU A 179 -22.43 14.37 -13.67
CA GLU A 179 -23.81 14.58 -13.23
C GLU A 179 -24.27 13.49 -12.24
N ASP A 180 -23.62 12.32 -12.23
CA ASP A 180 -23.91 11.24 -11.28
C ASP A 180 -23.20 11.47 -9.94
N VAL A 181 -23.95 12.03 -8.99
CA VAL A 181 -23.49 12.32 -7.63
C VAL A 181 -23.33 11.08 -6.73
N SER A 182 -23.64 9.87 -7.22
CA SER A 182 -23.50 8.63 -6.47
C SER A 182 -22.12 7.97 -6.62
N LEU A 183 -21.34 8.38 -7.63
CA LEU A 183 -20.01 7.86 -7.92
C LEU A 183 -18.95 8.41 -6.96
N GLY A 184 -17.89 7.63 -6.74
CA GLY A 184 -16.73 8.03 -5.96
C GLY A 184 -15.41 7.59 -6.57
N TYR A 185 -14.32 8.24 -6.17
CA TYR A 185 -12.97 7.79 -6.51
C TYR A 185 -12.60 6.55 -5.68
N ARG A 186 -13.05 5.37 -6.09
CA ARG A 186 -12.88 4.12 -5.34
C ARG A 186 -12.35 2.99 -6.20
N ILE A 187 -11.62 2.08 -5.56
CA ILE A 187 -11.29 0.79 -6.14
C ILE A 187 -12.53 -0.10 -5.99
N ILE A 188 -12.97 -0.75 -7.08
CA ILE A 188 -14.21 -1.53 -7.10
C ILE A 188 -14.07 -2.82 -6.29
N THR A 189 -12.94 -3.52 -6.48
CA THR A 189 -12.62 -4.77 -5.80
C THR A 189 -11.23 -4.68 -5.21
N MET A 190 -11.10 -5.04 -3.93
CA MET A 190 -9.82 -5.03 -3.24
C MET A 190 -8.83 -5.95 -3.96
N PRO A 191 -7.66 -5.44 -4.40
CA PRO A 191 -6.71 -6.26 -5.12
C PRO A 191 -6.06 -7.28 -4.18
N GLU A 192 -5.77 -8.46 -4.72
CA GLU A 192 -4.93 -9.44 -4.05
C GLU A 192 -3.46 -9.04 -4.22
N ILE A 193 -2.78 -8.74 -3.12
CA ILE A 193 -1.37 -8.35 -3.13
C ILE A 193 -0.55 -9.53 -2.61
N LYS A 194 0.25 -10.13 -3.49
CA LYS A 194 1.03 -11.34 -3.19
C LYS A 194 1.94 -11.20 -1.97
N LEU A 195 2.59 -10.04 -1.81
CA LEU A 195 3.41 -9.81 -0.62
C LEU A 195 2.56 -9.86 0.66
N ILE A 196 1.31 -9.42 0.65
CA ILE A 196 0.47 -9.46 1.84
C ILE A 196 -0.02 -10.88 2.13
N THR A 197 -0.35 -11.65 1.09
CA THR A 197 -0.83 -13.03 1.25
C THR A 197 0.29 -14.01 1.62
N GLU A 198 1.53 -13.72 1.20
CA GLU A 198 2.70 -14.56 1.48
C GLU A 198 3.62 -14.02 2.60
N ALA A 199 3.50 -12.77 3.09
CA ALA A 199 4.41 -12.19 4.10
C ALA A 199 3.99 -12.39 5.54
#